data_AF-A0A060BUN8-F1
#
_entry.id   AF-A0A060BUN8-F1
#
_cell.length_a   1.000
_cell.length_b   1.000
_cell.length_c   1.000
_cell.angle_alpha   90.00
_cell.angle_beta   90.00
_cell.angle_gamma   90.00
#
_symmetry.space_group_name_H-M   'P 1'
#
loop_
_entity.id
_entity.type
_entity.pdbx_description
1 polymer ?
#
loop_
_entity_poly.entity_id
_entity_poly.type
_entity_poly.pdbx_seq_one_letter_code
_entity_poly.pdbx_strand_id
1 'polypeptide(L)'
;MRYFRGETIVPLGAGRNLALAQARGRYLAFLDCDDLWRPEKLAAQTALFEVQPRVGLACTDTEIFDGRGMRRRLFAEAAPVRGKAFAALMERQWISMSSAMIRA
;
A
#
# COMPACT_ATOMS: atom_id res chain seq x y z
N MET A 1 -8.26 -17.58 2.68
CA MET A 1 -7.06 -16.89 3.24
C MET A 1 -5.94 -17.90 3.37
N ARG A 2 -4.70 -17.58 2.97
CA ARG A 2 -3.51 -18.41 3.22
C ARG A 2 -2.72 -17.76 4.35
N TYR A 3 -2.37 -18.54 5.38
CA TYR A 3 -1.62 -18.06 6.54
C TYR A 3 -0.26 -18.77 6.59
N PHE A 4 0.81 -17.99 6.75
CA PHE A 4 2.18 -18.50 6.88
C PHE A 4 2.75 -18.00 8.21
N ARG A 5 3.03 -18.93 9.12
CA ARG A 5 3.60 -18.63 10.43
C ARG A 5 5.12 -18.64 10.34
N GLY A 6 5.77 -17.57 10.80
CA GLY A 6 7.22 -17.56 11.02
C GLY A 6 7.59 -18.40 12.24
N GLU A 7 8.75 -19.06 12.19
CA GLU A 7 9.29 -19.82 13.33
C GLU A 7 9.73 -18.90 14.47
N THR A 8 10.24 -17.72 14.11
CA THR A 8 10.66 -16.66 15.02
C THR A 8 10.02 -15.33 14.64
N ILE A 9 10.00 -14.40 15.59
CA ILE A 9 9.64 -13.01 15.30
C ILE A 9 10.80 -12.37 14.56
N VAL A 10 10.50 -11.70 13.45
CA VAL A 10 11.48 -10.98 12.63
C VAL A 10 11.06 -9.51 12.49
N PRO A 11 11.99 -8.59 12.16
CA PRO A 11 11.64 -7.20 11.87
C PRO A 11 10.60 -7.10 10.74
N LEU A 12 9.78 -6.04 10.78
CA LEU A 12 8.65 -5.84 9.87
C LEU A 12 9.02 -6.01 8.38
N GLY A 13 10.14 -5.43 7.95
CA GLY A 13 10.61 -5.54 6.57
C GLY A 13 10.94 -6.99 6.17
N ALA A 14 11.59 -7.74 7.05
CA ALA A 14 11.90 -9.16 6.82
C ALA A 14 10.61 -10.00 6.77
N GLY A 15 9.63 -9.72 7.65
CA GLY A 15 8.32 -10.38 7.62
C GLY A 15 7.58 -10.15 6.30
N ARG A 16 7.60 -8.91 5.78
CA ARG A 16 7.04 -8.58 4.47
C ARG A 16 7.77 -9.31 3.33
N ASN A 17 9.10 -9.38 3.36
CA ASN A 17 9.87 -10.11 2.34
C ASN A 17 9.54 -11.61 2.33
N LEU A 18 9.38 -12.23 3.50
CA LEU A 18 8.93 -13.63 3.60
C LEU A 18 7.53 -13.82 3.01
N ALA A 19 6.60 -12.90 3.29
CA ALA A 19 5.26 -12.95 2.72
C ALA A 19 5.27 -12.73 1.19
N LEU A 20 6.10 -11.82 0.69
CA LEU A 20 6.29 -11.56 -0.74
C LEU A 20 6.79 -12.80 -1.48
N ALA A 21 7.72 -13.56 -0.90
CA ALA A 21 8.19 -14.82 -1.49
C ALA A 21 7.09 -15.90 -1.63
N GLN A 22 6.01 -15.80 -0.85
CA GLN A 22 4.86 -16.72 -0.91
C GLN A 22 3.72 -16.22 -1.80
N ALA A 23 3.73 -14.92 -2.15
CA ALA A 23 2.72 -14.27 -2.95
C ALA A 23 2.85 -14.68 -4.43
N ARG A 24 1.70 -14.82 -5.11
CA ARG A 24 1.63 -15.28 -6.52
C ARG A 24 0.69 -14.40 -7.37
N GLY A 25 0.24 -13.28 -6.82
CA GLY A 25 -0.65 -12.37 -7.51
C GLY A 25 0.09 -11.48 -8.50
N ARG A 26 -0.60 -11.07 -9.57
CA ARG A 26 -0.13 -10.04 -10.52
C ARG A 26 0.07 -8.67 -9.86
N TYR A 27 -0.69 -8.43 -8.80
CA TYR A 27 -0.67 -7.23 -7.99
C TYR A 27 -0.39 -7.58 -6.55
N LEU A 28 0.46 -6.80 -5.91
CA LEU A 28 0.79 -6.93 -4.49
C LEU A 28 0.28 -5.69 -3.77
N ALA A 29 -0.55 -5.89 -2.76
CA ALA A 29 -1.06 -4.83 -1.89
C ALA A 29 -0.75 -5.19 -0.44
N PHE A 30 -0.40 -4.18 0.35
CA PHE A 30 0.03 -4.35 1.73
C PHE A 30 -1.08 -3.89 2.67
N LEU A 31 -1.35 -4.63 3.74
CA LEU A 31 -2.32 -4.24 4.75
C LEU A 31 -1.75 -4.62 6.12
N ASP A 32 -1.56 -3.61 6.96
CA ASP A 32 -1.16 -3.82 8.35
C ASP A 32 -2.38 -4.26 9.19
N CYS A 33 -2.14 -5.01 10.27
CA CYS A 33 -3.21 -5.69 11.03
C CYS A 33 -4.12 -4.75 11.82
N ASP A 34 -3.71 -3.48 11.95
CA ASP A 34 -4.43 -2.40 12.61
C ASP A 34 -5.09 -1.43 11.60
N ASP A 35 -4.97 -1.68 10.30
CA ASP A 35 -5.54 -0.87 9.24
C ASP A 35 -6.79 -1.50 8.61
N LEU A 36 -7.60 -0.65 7.95
CA LEU A 36 -8.78 -1.05 7.18
C LEU A 36 -8.74 -0.46 5.77
N TRP A 37 -9.23 -1.22 4.80
CA TRP A 37 -9.45 -0.73 3.44
C TRP A 37 -10.92 -0.38 3.20
N ARG A 38 -11.14 0.70 2.44
CA ARG A 38 -12.44 0.95 1.81
C ARG A 38 -12.75 -0.19 0.82
N PRO A 39 -14.01 -0.69 0.74
CA PRO A 39 -14.35 -1.86 -0.08
C PRO A 39 -13.92 -1.74 -1.56
N GLU A 40 -13.86 -0.52 -2.08
CA GLU A 40 -13.64 -0.20 -3.49
C GLU A 40 -12.17 -0.04 -3.84
N LYS A 41 -11.27 0.06 -2.84
CA LYS A 41 -9.84 0.36 -3.01
C LYS A 41 -9.19 -0.55 -4.04
N LEU A 42 -9.34 -1.86 -3.85
CA LEU A 42 -8.65 -2.85 -4.67
C LEU A 42 -9.15 -2.80 -6.11
N ALA A 43 -10.46 -2.74 -6.32
CA ALA A 43 -11.06 -2.65 -7.65
C ALA A 43 -10.62 -1.38 -8.40
N ALA A 44 -10.55 -0.24 -7.71
CA ALA A 44 -10.09 1.01 -8.31
C ALA A 44 -8.61 0.96 -8.72
N GLN A 45 -7.74 0.40 -7.88
CA GLN A 45 -6.32 0.29 -8.16
C GLN A 45 -6.03 -0.74 -9.28
N THR A 46 -6.71 -1.89 -9.28
CA THR A 46 -6.54 -2.87 -10.36
C THR A 46 -7.02 -2.32 -11.69
N ALA A 47 -8.15 -1.62 -11.73
CA ALA A 47 -8.64 -0.95 -12.95
C ALA A 47 -7.61 0.05 -13.50
N LEU A 48 -6.96 0.86 -12.63
CA LEU A 48 -5.88 1.76 -13.05
C LEU A 48 -4.71 0.99 -13.68
N PHE A 49 -4.31 -0.13 -13.11
CA PHE A 49 -3.24 -0.95 -13.67
C PHE A 49 -3.61 -1.57 -15.01
N GLU A 50 -4.85 -1.99 -15.22
CA GLU A 50 -5.27 -2.55 -16.51
C GLU A 50 -5.28 -1.47 -17.62
N VAL A 51 -5.72 -0.25 -17.31
CA VAL A 51 -5.77 0.84 -18.31
C VAL A 51 -4.44 1.59 -18.49
N GLN A 52 -3.51 1.49 -17.54
CA GLN A 52 -2.17 2.10 -17.64
C GLN A 52 -1.05 1.06 -17.39
N PRO A 53 -0.63 0.31 -18.43
CA PRO A 53 0.39 -0.74 -18.29
C PRO A 53 1.74 -0.25 -17.76
N ARG A 54 2.07 1.04 -17.96
CA ARG A 54 3.33 1.65 -17.51
C ARG A 54 3.35 2.02 -16.02
N VAL A 55 2.20 1.95 -15.34
CA VAL A 55 2.13 2.22 -13.90
C VAL A 55 2.62 0.99 -13.15
N GLY A 56 3.71 1.15 -12.40
CA GLY A 56 4.28 0.11 -11.54
C GLY A 56 3.86 0.22 -10.07
N LEU A 57 3.42 1.40 -9.63
CA LEU A 57 2.99 1.68 -8.26
C LEU A 57 1.76 2.59 -8.28
N ALA A 58 0.78 2.27 -7.45
CA ALA A 58 -0.37 3.10 -7.16
C ALA A 58 -0.56 3.23 -5.65
N CYS A 59 -1.00 4.38 -5.18
CA CYS A 59 -1.38 4.61 -3.78
C CYS A 59 -2.70 5.38 -3.71
N THR A 60 -3.45 5.20 -2.63
CA THR A 60 -4.61 6.03 -2.32
C THR A 60 -4.27 7.05 -1.25
N ASP A 61 -5.14 8.05 -1.08
CA ASP A 61 -5.15 8.80 0.18
C ASP A 61 -5.46 7.84 1.34
N THR A 62 -5.11 8.26 2.55
CA THR A 62 -5.27 7.49 3.79
C THR A 62 -5.91 8.37 4.84
N GLU A 63 -7.01 7.89 5.39
CA GLU A 63 -7.65 8.46 6.58
C GLU A 63 -6.97 7.87 7.81
N ILE A 64 -6.36 8.72 8.62
CA ILE A 64 -5.89 8.35 9.95
C ILE A 64 -7.09 8.45 10.88
N PHE A 65 -7.41 7.37 11.57
CA PHE A 65 -8.55 7.29 12.48
C PHE A 65 -8.16 6.63 13.80
N ASP A 66 -8.98 6.83 14.81
CA ASP A 66 -8.91 6.13 16.10
C ASP A 66 -10.33 5.75 16.56
N GLY A 67 -10.47 5.25 17.78
CA GLY A 67 -11.77 4.90 18.36
C GLY A 67 -12.77 6.06 18.50
N ARG A 68 -12.36 7.30 18.20
CA ARG A 68 -13.21 8.51 18.19
C ARG A 68 -13.54 9.00 16.78
N GLY A 69 -13.05 8.32 15.74
CA GLY A 69 -13.31 8.63 14.33
C GLY A 69 -12.09 9.15 13.57
N MET A 70 -12.33 9.78 12.42
CA MET A 70 -11.27 10.29 11.54
C MET A 70 -10.54 11.49 12.17
N ARG A 71 -9.21 11.43 12.19
CA ARG A 71 -8.30 12.46 12.71
C ARG A 71 -7.76 13.37 11.62
N ARG A 72 -7.29 12.78 10.51
CA ARG A 72 -6.77 13.53 9.35
C ARG A 72 -6.73 12.67 8.10
N ARG A 73 -6.53 13.31 6.95
CA ARG A 73 -6.20 12.67 5.67
C ARG A 73 -4.79 13.05 5.23
N LEU A 74 -4.01 12.08 4.75
CA LEU A 74 -2.60 12.32 4.38
C LEU A 74 -2.46 13.30 3.21
N PHE A 75 -3.37 13.29 2.25
CA PHE A 75 -3.36 14.20 1.10
C PHE A 75 -4.37 15.34 1.22
N ALA A 76 -4.76 15.72 2.44
CA ALA A 76 -5.66 16.86 2.67
C ALA A 76 -5.03 18.19 2.24
N GLU A 77 -3.74 18.38 2.54
CA GLU A 77 -3.05 19.66 2.35
C GLU A 77 -2.15 19.67 1.11
N ALA A 78 -1.66 18.50 0.68
CA ALA A 78 -0.76 18.39 -0.48
C ALA A 78 -1.09 17.14 -1.29
N ALA A 79 -1.25 17.32 -2.60
CA ALA A 79 -1.41 16.21 -3.52
C ALA A 79 -0.09 15.42 -3.65
N PRO A 80 -0.15 14.08 -3.79
CA PRO A 80 1.03 13.28 -4.01
C PRO A 80 1.61 13.55 -5.41
N VAL A 81 2.94 13.45 -5.53
CA VAL A 81 3.63 13.48 -6.82
C VAL A 81 3.16 12.30 -7.68
N ARG A 82 2.94 12.56 -8.98
CA ARG A 82 2.50 11.58 -9.98
C ARG A 82 3.54 11.43 -11.10
N GLY A 83 3.47 10.31 -11.83
CA GLY A 83 4.41 10.02 -12.90
C GLY A 83 5.72 9.44 -12.37
N LYS A 84 6.86 10.07 -12.70
CA LYS A 84 8.20 9.63 -12.26
C LYS A 84 8.47 10.06 -10.81
N ALA A 85 7.75 9.46 -9.86
CA ALA A 85 7.78 9.87 -8.45
C ALA A 85 8.96 9.31 -7.63
N PHE A 86 9.84 8.49 -8.21
CA PHE A 86 10.90 7.80 -7.46
C PHE A 86 11.88 8.75 -6.77
N ALA A 87 12.45 9.74 -7.49
CA ALA A 87 13.38 10.71 -6.90
C ALA A 87 12.72 11.47 -5.74
N ALA A 88 11.47 11.86 -5.94
CA ALA A 88 10.69 12.57 -4.95
C ALA A 88 10.47 11.68 -3.69
N LEU A 89 10.19 10.39 -3.85
CA LEU A 89 10.06 9.43 -2.73
C LEU A 89 11.37 9.19 -1.96
N MET A 90 12.53 9.42 -2.59
CA MET A 90 13.84 9.35 -1.91
C MET A 90 14.08 10.56 -1.01
N GLU A 91 13.50 11.71 -1.33
CA GLU A 91 13.60 12.92 -0.51
C GLU A 91 12.66 12.86 0.70
N ARG A 92 11.44 12.35 0.51
CA ARG A 92 10.45 12.23 1.58
C ARG A 92 9.49 11.09 1.31
N GLN A 93 9.15 10.34 2.34
CA GLN A 93 8.07 9.36 2.28
C GLN A 93 6.71 10.00 2.62
N TRP A 94 5.73 9.90 1.71
CA TRP A 94 4.34 10.35 1.86
C TRP A 94 3.28 9.27 1.56
N ILE A 95 3.69 8.06 1.19
CA ILE A 95 2.84 6.90 0.95
C ILE A 95 2.67 6.14 2.26
N SER A 96 1.41 5.95 2.69
CA SER A 96 1.08 4.95 3.70
C SER A 96 1.26 3.56 3.09
N MET A 97 1.95 2.66 3.79
CA MET A 97 2.18 1.29 3.29
C MET A 97 0.87 0.59 2.95
N SER A 98 -0.15 0.73 3.80
CA SER A 98 -1.46 0.12 3.56
C SER A 98 -2.19 0.69 2.34
N SER A 99 -1.81 1.86 1.84
CA SER A 99 -2.40 2.42 0.61
C SER A 99 -1.72 1.93 -0.66
N ALA A 100 -0.47 1.43 -0.55
CA ALA A 100 0.34 1.03 -1.69
C ALA A 100 -0.16 -0.28 -2.33
N MET A 101 -0.16 -0.28 -3.66
CA MET A 101 -0.26 -1.47 -4.49
C MET A 101 0.81 -1.37 -5.58
N ILE A 102 1.51 -2.47 -5.83
CA ILE A 102 2.53 -2.57 -6.89
C ILE A 102 2.17 -3.68 -7.87
N ARG A 103 2.63 -3.52 -9.10
CA ARG A 103 2.64 -4.59 -10.10
C ARG A 103 3.86 -5.48 -9.84
N ALA A 104 3.62 -6.79 -9.68
CA ALA A 104 4.67 -7.80 -9.51
C ALA A 104 5.31 -8.19 -10.84
#